data_AF-A0A497DVU0-F1
#
_entry.id   AF-A0A497DVU0-F1
#
_cell.length_a   1.000
_cell.length_b   1.000
_cell.length_c   1.000
_cell.angle_alpha   90.00
_cell.angle_beta   90.00
_cell.angle_gamma   90.00
#
_symmetry.space_group_name_H-M   'P 1'
#
loop_
_entity.id
_entity.type
_entity.pdbx_description
1 polymer ?
#
loop_
_entity_poly.entity_id
_entity_poly.type
_entity_poly.pdbx_seq_one_letter_code
_entity_poly.pdbx_strand_id
1 'polypeptide(L)'
;MRCQQIEEKLNDYLEGYLNPPEAEAIEKHLQQCSNCRQLFLALQEVRLSLQKMPQITIPPSLVENLYQLPATQKRRRFSWHRLLSHPLPQQLTAALASLLLAISFYSLMPNRQALVNYLNQQFHLGYHRISRLVTKAEYLTVNLEKVGDSLKIPIQSLKEEKPKD
;
A
#
# COMPACT_ATOMS: atom_id res chain seq x y z
N MET A 1 -5.38 -48.98 30.19
CA MET A 1 -5.31 -47.68 29.49
C MET A 1 -5.42 -46.56 30.49
N ARG A 2 -4.83 -45.39 30.20
CA ARG A 2 -4.95 -44.18 31.03
C ARG A 2 -6.19 -43.39 30.64
N CYS A 3 -6.84 -42.69 31.58
CA CYS A 3 -8.07 -41.92 31.31
C CYS A 3 -7.90 -40.94 30.14
N GLN A 4 -6.78 -40.22 30.07
CA GLN A 4 -6.46 -39.31 28.94
C GLN A 4 -6.54 -39.99 27.57
N GLN A 5 -6.04 -41.23 27.46
CA GLN A 5 -6.06 -41.98 26.20
C GLN A 5 -7.47 -42.44 25.83
N ILE A 6 -8.34 -42.61 26.82
CA ILE A 6 -9.74 -42.96 26.60
C ILE A 6 -10.49 -41.72 26.12
N GLU A 7 -10.30 -40.57 26.75
CA GLU A 7 -10.93 -39.30 26.37
C GLU A 7 -10.66 -38.94 24.90
N GLU A 8 -9.42 -39.12 24.43
CA GLU A 8 -9.04 -38.87 23.04
C GLU A 8 -9.70 -39.85 22.05
N LYS A 9 -9.88 -41.12 22.45
CA LYS A 9 -10.41 -42.19 21.58
C LYS A 9 -11.92 -42.43 21.72
N LEU A 10 -12.57 -41.76 22.66
CA LEU A 10 -13.98 -42.03 23.00
C LEU A 10 -14.93 -41.67 21.86
N ASN A 11 -14.61 -40.61 21.12
CA ASN A 11 -15.39 -40.21 19.94
C ASN A 11 -15.27 -41.25 18.82
N ASP A 12 -14.05 -41.72 18.54
CA ASP A 12 -13.80 -42.77 17.54
C ASP A 12 -14.47 -44.10 17.92
N TYR A 13 -14.52 -44.41 19.22
CA TYR A 13 -15.27 -45.55 19.75
C TYR A 13 -16.78 -45.42 19.47
N LEU A 14 -17.36 -44.24 19.75
CA LEU A 14 -18.78 -43.96 19.51
C LEU A 14 -19.19 -44.01 18.03
N GLU A 15 -18.26 -43.68 17.13
CA GLU A 15 -18.47 -43.79 15.68
C GLU A 15 -18.11 -45.17 15.10
N GLY A 16 -17.55 -46.08 15.90
CA GLY A 16 -17.16 -47.41 15.47
C GLY A 16 -15.90 -47.46 14.59
N TYR A 17 -15.02 -46.46 14.68
CA TYR A 17 -13.78 -46.39 13.90
C TYR A 17 -12.57 -47.11 14.53
N LEU A 18 -12.73 -47.65 15.74
CA LEU A 18 -11.66 -48.34 16.45
C LEU A 18 -11.56 -49.81 16.07
N ASN A 19 -10.33 -50.34 16.14
CA ASN A 19 -10.11 -51.76 15.94
C ASN A 19 -10.67 -52.57 17.13
N PRO A 20 -11.10 -53.83 16.92
CA PRO A 20 -11.65 -54.69 17.98
C PRO A 20 -10.82 -54.76 19.29
N PRO A 21 -9.47 -54.90 19.28
CA PRO A 21 -8.71 -54.94 20.52
C PRO A 21 -8.68 -53.59 21.26
N GLU A 22 -8.81 -52.47 20.55
CA GLU A 22 -8.86 -51.14 21.16
C GLU A 22 -10.23 -50.88 21.79
N ALA A 23 -11.31 -51.29 21.10
CA ALA A 23 -12.66 -51.24 21.63
C ALA A 23 -12.79 -52.04 22.94
N GLU A 24 -12.26 -53.26 22.99
CA GLU A 24 -12.28 -54.10 24.20
C GLU A 24 -11.51 -53.44 25.36
N ALA A 25 -10.37 -52.80 25.06
CA ALA A 25 -9.57 -52.11 26.07
C ALA A 25 -10.29 -50.88 26.65
N ILE A 26 -11.09 -50.18 25.84
CA ILE A 26 -11.94 -49.08 26.28
C ILE A 26 -13.10 -49.60 27.14
N GLU A 27 -13.79 -50.66 26.72
CA GLU A 27 -14.89 -51.28 27.47
C GLU A 27 -14.45 -51.73 28.87
N LYS A 28 -13.30 -52.42 28.96
CA LYS A 28 -12.69 -52.80 30.23
C LYS A 28 -12.42 -51.59 31.12
N HIS A 29 -11.95 -50.48 30.54
CA HIS A 29 -11.71 -49.26 31.30
C HIS A 29 -13.01 -48.59 31.78
N LEU A 30 -14.06 -48.53 30.95
CA LEU A 30 -15.36 -47.96 31.33
C LEU A 30 -16.03 -48.74 32.48
N GLN A 31 -15.79 -50.06 32.56
CA GLN A 31 -16.23 -50.90 33.68
C GLN A 31 -15.51 -50.56 35.00
N GLN A 32 -14.25 -50.15 34.93
CA GLN A 32 -13.40 -49.90 36.11
C GLN A 32 -13.39 -48.42 36.55
N CYS A 33 -13.58 -47.48 35.62
CA CYS A 33 -13.47 -46.04 35.87
C CYS A 33 -14.83 -45.35 35.79
N SER A 34 -15.30 -44.78 36.91
CA SER A 34 -16.55 -44.02 36.97
C SER A 34 -16.50 -42.72 36.16
N ASN A 35 -15.37 -42.02 36.17
CA ASN A 35 -15.23 -40.72 35.49
C ASN A 35 -15.36 -40.87 33.97
N CYS A 36 -14.63 -41.82 33.39
CA CYS A 36 -14.73 -42.09 31.95
C CYS A 36 -16.12 -42.61 31.54
N ARG A 37 -16.80 -43.34 32.43
CA ARG A 37 -18.19 -43.78 32.20
C ARG A 37 -19.16 -42.60 32.18
N GLN A 38 -19.02 -41.64 33.10
CA GLN A 38 -19.84 -40.42 33.10
C GLN A 38 -19.63 -39.61 31.82
N LEU A 39 -18.37 -39.46 31.39
CA LEU A 39 -18.06 -38.79 30.13
C LEU A 39 -18.71 -39.49 28.93
N PHE A 40 -18.63 -40.82 28.87
CA PHE A 40 -19.24 -41.62 27.81
C PHE A 40 -20.76 -41.42 27.75
N LEU A 41 -21.44 -41.46 28.90
CA LEU A 41 -22.89 -41.22 28.97
C LEU A 41 -23.26 -39.80 28.52
N ALA A 42 -22.49 -38.79 28.92
CA ALA A 42 -22.72 -37.41 28.49
C ALA A 42 -22.59 -37.25 26.97
N LEU A 43 -21.57 -37.87 26.34
CA LEU A 43 -21.43 -37.87 24.89
C LEU A 43 -22.58 -38.61 24.18
N GLN A 44 -23.04 -39.71 24.75
CA GLN A 44 -24.18 -40.46 24.22
C GLN A 44 -25.48 -39.63 24.27
N GLU A 45 -25.70 -38.88 25.36
CA GLU A 45 -26.84 -37.97 25.51
C GLU A 45 -26.82 -36.84 24.47
N VAL A 46 -25.64 -36.24 24.22
CA VAL A 46 -25.46 -35.24 23.16
C VAL A 46 -25.80 -35.85 21.80
N ARG A 47 -25.30 -37.05 21.48
CA ARG A 47 -25.59 -37.73 20.21
C ARG A 47 -27.09 -37.97 20.03
N LEU A 48 -27.78 -38.46 21.06
CA LEU A 48 -29.22 -38.67 21.03
C LEU A 48 -29.99 -37.36 20.86
N SER A 49 -29.51 -36.26 21.44
CA SER A 49 -30.12 -34.94 21.30
C SER A 49 -29.96 -34.39 19.89
N LEU A 50 -28.78 -34.58 19.27
CA LEU A 50 -28.53 -34.20 17.89
C LEU A 50 -29.38 -35.02 16.90
N GLN A 51 -29.59 -36.32 17.16
CA GLN A 51 -30.45 -37.17 16.32
C GLN A 51 -31.92 -36.74 16.34
N LYS A 52 -32.39 -36.08 17.41
CA LYS A 52 -33.74 -35.53 17.51
C LYS A 52 -33.92 -34.21 16.77
N MET A 53 -32.85 -33.60 16.26
CA MET A 53 -32.95 -32.36 15.51
C MET A 53 -33.71 -32.59 14.19
N PRO A 54 -34.57 -31.64 13.78
CA PRO A 54 -35.29 -31.75 12.53
C PRO A 54 -34.29 -31.82 11.37
N GLN A 55 -34.45 -32.82 10.51
CA GLN A 55 -33.67 -32.91 9.29
C GLN A 55 -34.09 -31.78 8.36
N ILE A 56 -33.15 -30.88 8.06
CA ILE A 56 -33.40 -29.75 7.18
C ILE A 56 -33.46 -30.26 5.75
N THR A 57 -34.62 -30.13 5.11
CA THR A 57 -34.75 -30.40 3.68
C THR A 57 -34.07 -29.26 2.91
N ILE A 58 -33.05 -29.59 2.13
CA ILE A 58 -32.32 -28.59 1.34
C ILE A 58 -33.22 -28.16 0.18
N PRO A 59 -33.56 -26.85 0.05
CA PRO A 59 -34.39 -26.41 -1.05
C PRO A 59 -33.61 -26.52 -2.37
N PRO A 60 -34.24 -26.97 -3.48
CA PRO A 60 -33.56 -27.17 -4.76
C PRO A 60 -32.95 -25.88 -5.33
N SER A 61 -33.53 -24.72 -4.98
CA SER A 61 -33.01 -23.40 -5.34
C SER A 61 -31.66 -23.08 -4.69
N LEU A 62 -31.30 -23.72 -3.56
CA LEU A 62 -29.99 -23.51 -2.92
C LEU A 62 -28.86 -24.04 -3.81
N VAL A 63 -29.06 -25.19 -4.44
CA VAL A 63 -28.05 -25.81 -5.30
C VAL A 63 -27.76 -24.90 -6.51
N GLU A 64 -28.81 -24.40 -7.15
CA GLU A 64 -28.69 -23.44 -8.26
C GLU A 64 -27.96 -22.17 -7.83
N ASN A 65 -28.34 -21.59 -6.68
CA ASN A 65 -27.70 -20.40 -6.14
C ASN A 65 -26.21 -20.62 -5.81
N LEU A 66 -25.82 -21.82 -5.36
CA LEU A 66 -24.43 -22.16 -5.08
C LEU A 66 -23.58 -22.23 -6.35
N TYR A 67 -24.11 -22.78 -7.46
CA TYR A 67 -23.41 -22.81 -8.74
C TYR A 67 -23.25 -21.42 -9.37
N GLN A 68 -24.16 -20.51 -9.07
CA GLN A 68 -24.08 -19.11 -9.52
C GLN A 68 -23.16 -18.25 -8.65
N LEU A 69 -22.65 -18.76 -7.52
CA LEU A 69 -21.65 -18.04 -6.75
C LEU A 69 -20.37 -17.92 -7.59
N PRO A 70 -19.90 -16.69 -7.87
CA PRO A 70 -18.64 -16.51 -8.56
C PRO A 70 -17.54 -17.17 -7.73
N ALA A 71 -16.82 -18.12 -8.35
CA ALA A 71 -15.72 -18.85 -7.72
C ALA A 71 -14.84 -17.86 -6.97
N THR A 72 -14.92 -17.90 -5.64
CA THR A 72 -14.31 -16.97 -4.66
C THR A 72 -13.42 -15.92 -5.34
N GLN A 73 -14.02 -14.80 -5.75
CA GLN A 73 -13.24 -13.69 -6.25
C GLN A 73 -12.38 -13.24 -5.07
N LYS A 74 -11.13 -13.74 -5.02
CA LYS A 74 -10.11 -13.37 -4.04
C LYS A 74 -10.22 -11.87 -3.95
N ARG A 75 -10.76 -11.36 -2.84
CA ARG A 75 -10.84 -9.92 -2.58
C ARG A 75 -9.44 -9.42 -2.90
N ARG A 76 -9.29 -8.73 -4.03
CA ARG A 76 -8.07 -7.99 -4.32
C ARG A 76 -8.08 -6.91 -3.26
N ARG A 77 -7.56 -7.25 -2.08
CA ARG A 77 -7.17 -6.29 -1.07
C ARG A 77 -6.13 -5.47 -1.80
N PHE A 78 -6.58 -4.35 -2.37
CA PHE A 78 -5.79 -3.47 -3.18
C PHE A 78 -4.56 -3.17 -2.34
N SER A 79 -3.45 -3.74 -2.79
CA SER A 79 -2.26 -3.89 -1.97
C SER A 79 -1.53 -2.56 -2.07
N TRP A 80 -2.06 -1.53 -1.38
CA TRP A 80 -1.35 -0.28 -1.15
C TRP A 80 0.04 -0.54 -0.57
N HIS A 81 0.19 -1.62 0.22
CA HIS A 81 1.48 -2.10 0.70
C HIS A 81 2.42 -2.61 -0.40
N ARG A 82 1.92 -3.14 -1.53
CA ARG A 82 2.76 -3.49 -2.69
C ARG A 82 3.30 -2.26 -3.41
N LEU A 83 2.50 -1.19 -3.47
CA LEU A 83 2.94 0.09 -4.01
C LEU A 83 3.97 0.76 -3.08
N LEU A 84 3.82 0.58 -1.76
CA LEU A 84 4.78 1.04 -0.75
C LEU A 84 6.03 0.15 -0.65
N SER A 85 6.01 -1.08 -1.17
CA SER A 85 7.13 -2.02 -1.10
C SER A 85 7.95 -2.10 -2.39
N HIS A 86 7.73 -1.21 -3.37
CA HIS A 86 8.68 -1.07 -4.46
C HIS A 86 9.94 -0.37 -3.91
N PRO A 87 11.12 -1.01 -3.94
CA PRO A 87 12.35 -0.38 -3.52
C PRO A 87 12.71 0.70 -4.54
N LEU A 88 12.25 1.93 -4.29
CA LEU A 88 12.79 3.10 -4.95
C LEU A 88 14.32 3.09 -4.73
N PRO A 89 15.13 3.34 -5.77
CA PRO A 89 16.58 3.24 -5.66
C PRO A 89 17.05 4.14 -4.51
N GLN A 90 17.81 3.57 -3.56
CA GLN A 90 18.17 4.15 -2.25
C GLN A 90 18.85 5.53 -2.34
N GLN A 91 19.30 5.93 -3.52
CA GLN A 91 19.95 7.22 -3.77
C GLN A 91 18.95 8.39 -3.76
N LEU A 92 17.69 8.19 -4.18
CA LEU A 92 16.69 9.25 -4.25
C LEU A 92 16.07 9.58 -2.88
N THR A 93 15.90 8.58 -2.03
CA THR A 93 15.29 8.76 -0.70
C THR A 93 16.24 9.47 0.26
N ALA A 94 17.55 9.20 0.18
CA ALA A 94 18.55 9.86 1.03
C ALA A 94 18.65 11.37 0.74
N ALA A 95 18.63 11.76 -0.53
CA ALA A 95 18.67 13.18 -0.93
C ALA A 95 17.40 13.94 -0.52
N LEU A 96 16.22 13.32 -0.64
CA LEU A 96 14.96 13.93 -0.20
C LEU A 96 14.87 14.01 1.32
N ALA A 97 15.32 12.98 2.05
CA ALA A 97 15.33 13.00 3.50
C ALA A 97 16.30 14.04 4.07
N SER A 98 17.50 14.19 3.48
CA SER A 98 18.46 15.22 3.91
C SER A 98 17.94 16.63 3.64
N LEU A 99 17.29 16.84 2.48
CA LEU A 99 16.67 18.12 2.13
C LEU A 99 15.49 18.45 3.06
N LEU A 100 14.64 17.48 3.38
CA LEU A 100 13.53 17.66 4.34
C LEU A 100 14.03 17.93 5.77
N LEU A 101 15.09 17.25 6.21
CA LEU A 101 15.70 17.52 7.51
C LEU A 101 16.35 18.91 7.55
N ALA A 102 17.02 19.33 6.48
CA ALA A 102 17.58 20.67 6.39
C ALA A 102 16.49 21.76 6.41
N ILE A 103 15.38 21.55 5.68
CA ILE A 103 14.22 22.45 5.68
C ILE A 103 13.55 22.47 7.06
N SER A 104 13.37 21.31 7.69
CA SER A 104 12.79 21.18 9.02
C SER A 104 13.66 21.88 10.08
N PHE A 105 14.97 21.64 10.04
CA PHE A 105 15.95 22.29 10.92
C PHE A 105 15.97 23.81 10.71
N TYR A 106 15.98 24.28 9.46
CA TYR A 106 15.86 25.70 9.14
C TYR A 106 14.54 26.29 9.63
N SER A 107 13.47 25.48 9.61
CA SER A 107 12.16 25.93 10.03
C SER A 107 12.06 26.11 11.55
N LEU A 108 12.69 25.19 12.29
CA LEU A 108 12.68 25.13 13.75
C LEU A 108 13.73 26.04 14.41
N MET A 109 14.73 26.52 13.65
CA MET A 109 15.71 27.46 14.17
C MET A 109 15.03 28.83 14.43
N PRO A 110 15.02 29.32 15.69
CA PRO A 110 14.34 30.57 16.06
C PRO A 110 15.03 31.83 15.51
N ASN A 111 16.21 31.69 14.90
CA ASN A 111 17.04 32.79 14.45
C ASN A 111 16.94 33.06 12.93
N ARG A 112 15.74 32.90 12.35
CA ARG A 112 15.50 33.20 10.91
C ARG A 112 15.83 34.66 10.56
N GLN A 113 15.61 35.57 11.50
CA GLN A 113 15.82 37.01 11.29
C GLN A 113 17.31 37.38 11.16
N ALA A 114 18.22 36.74 11.92
CA ALA A 114 19.66 36.99 11.76
C ALA A 114 20.20 36.52 10.40
N LEU A 115 19.65 35.42 9.88
CA LEU A 115 20.07 34.85 8.59
C LEU A 115 19.57 35.70 7.41
N VAL A 116 18.32 36.18 7.48
CA VAL A 116 17.77 37.14 6.51
C VAL A 116 18.57 38.44 6.51
N ASN A 117 18.92 38.96 7.69
CA ASN A 117 19.70 40.20 7.80
C ASN A 117 21.12 40.05 7.24
N TYR A 118 21.79 38.91 7.48
CA TYR A 118 23.11 38.61 6.92
C TYR A 118 23.08 38.49 5.38
N LEU A 119 22.09 37.77 4.84
CA LEU A 119 21.93 37.61 3.39
C LEU A 119 21.64 38.95 2.72
N ASN A 120 20.74 39.76 3.29
CA ASN A 120 20.40 41.06 2.74
C ASN A 120 21.61 42.01 2.70
N GLN A 121 22.47 41.95 3.71
CA GLN A 121 23.72 42.71 3.74
C GLN A 121 24.71 42.25 2.64
N GLN A 122 24.76 40.95 2.35
CA GLN A 122 25.66 40.39 1.33
C GLN A 122 25.16 40.63 -0.11
N PHE A 123 23.84 40.62 -0.33
CA PHE A 123 23.24 40.86 -1.64
C PHE A 123 23.40 42.31 -2.15
N HIS A 124 23.51 43.29 -1.25
CA HIS A 124 23.76 44.68 -1.62
C HIS A 124 25.05 44.89 -2.43
N LEU A 125 26.09 44.08 -2.20
CA LEU A 125 27.36 44.15 -2.93
C LEU A 125 27.31 43.45 -4.29
N GLY A 126 26.46 42.44 -4.45
CA GLY A 126 26.32 41.66 -5.70
C GLY A 126 25.39 42.29 -6.74
N TYR A 127 24.33 42.96 -6.29
CA TYR A 127 23.29 43.50 -7.17
C TYR A 127 23.82 44.57 -8.15
N HIS A 128 24.83 45.34 -7.75
CA HIS A 128 25.43 46.39 -8.58
C HIS A 128 26.18 45.85 -9.83
N ARG A 129 26.60 44.57 -9.84
CA ARG A 129 27.18 43.96 -11.05
C ARG A 129 26.11 43.51 -12.03
N ILE A 130 24.97 43.05 -11.52
CA ILE A 130 23.87 42.52 -12.34
C ILE A 130 23.13 43.68 -13.02
N SER A 131 22.93 44.81 -12.33
CA SER A 131 22.27 45.98 -12.91
C SER A 131 22.98 46.52 -14.16
N ARG A 132 24.33 46.47 -14.19
CA ARG A 132 25.14 46.88 -15.36
C ARG A 132 24.98 45.97 -16.57
N LEU A 133 24.68 44.69 -16.36
CA LEU A 133 24.45 43.75 -17.47
C LEU A 133 23.06 43.95 -18.06
N VAL A 134 22.05 44.23 -17.22
CA VAL A 134 20.69 44.53 -17.66
C VAL A 134 20.65 45.83 -18.47
N THR A 135 21.29 46.91 -17.99
CA THR A 135 21.37 48.17 -18.75
C THR A 135 22.16 48.02 -20.04
N LYS A 136 23.20 47.16 -20.07
CA LYS A 136 23.90 46.85 -21.33
C LYS A 136 23.02 46.09 -22.31
N ALA A 137 22.17 45.19 -21.85
CA ALA A 137 21.23 44.48 -22.71
C ALA A 137 20.21 45.45 -23.31
N GLU A 138 19.66 46.38 -22.51
CA GLU A 138 18.73 47.42 -22.99
C GLU A 138 19.36 48.38 -24.00
N TYR A 139 20.63 48.77 -23.82
CA TYR A 139 21.32 49.60 -24.82
C TYR A 139 21.49 48.85 -26.16
N LEU A 140 21.78 47.55 -26.11
CA LEU A 140 21.98 46.73 -27.31
C LEU A 140 20.68 46.53 -28.09
N THR A 141 19.55 46.34 -27.40
CA THR A 141 18.25 46.17 -28.06
C THR A 141 17.85 47.44 -28.82
N VAL A 142 18.02 48.62 -28.21
CA VAL A 142 17.74 49.91 -28.86
C VAL A 142 18.62 50.14 -30.09
N ASN A 143 19.91 49.77 -30.01
CA ASN A 143 20.82 49.95 -31.14
C ASN A 143 20.51 48.97 -32.29
N LEU A 144 20.11 47.73 -31.98
CA LEU A 144 19.71 46.75 -32.99
C LEU A 144 18.44 47.17 -33.73
N GLU A 145 17.46 47.73 -33.02
CA GLU A 145 16.23 48.27 -33.62
C GLU A 145 16.55 49.43 -34.59
N LYS A 146 17.42 50.36 -34.15
CA LYS A 146 17.87 51.48 -34.98
C LYS A 146 18.63 51.04 -36.24
N VAL A 147 19.45 49.99 -36.13
CA VAL A 147 20.14 49.38 -37.29
C VAL A 147 19.12 48.73 -38.23
N GLY A 148 18.13 48.01 -37.69
CA GLY A 148 17.04 47.42 -38.48
C GLY A 148 16.27 48.47 -39.30
N ASP A 149 15.92 49.60 -38.68
CA ASP A 149 15.24 50.70 -39.36
C ASP A 149 16.12 51.36 -40.43
N SER A 150 17.42 51.50 -40.17
CA SER A 150 18.36 52.06 -41.15
C SER A 150 18.55 51.18 -42.39
N LEU A 151 18.41 49.86 -42.25
CA LEU A 151 18.49 48.90 -43.35
C LEU A 151 17.17 48.74 -44.11
N LYS A 152 16.05 49.17 -43.53
CA LYS A 152 14.72 49.07 -44.15
C LYS A 152 14.59 49.93 -45.40
N ILE A 153 15.18 51.13 -45.38
CA ILE A 153 15.20 52.08 -46.50
C ILE A 153 15.92 51.49 -47.73
N PRO A 154 17.18 51.00 -47.63
CA PRO A 154 17.88 50.40 -48.77
C PRO A 154 17.29 49.06 -49.23
N ILE A 155 16.70 48.25 -48.34
CA ILE A 155 16.01 47.00 -48.75
C ILE A 155 14.75 47.33 -49.56
N GLN A 156 14.06 48.41 -49.24
CA GLN A 156 12.85 48.83 -49.95
C GLN A 156 13.18 49.39 -51.34
N SER A 157 14.28 50.15 -51.49
CA SER A 157 14.74 50.59 -52.81
C SER A 157 15.20 49.44 -53.71
N LEU A 158 15.85 48.40 -53.14
CA LEU A 158 16.19 47.18 -53.90
C LEU A 158 14.97 46.34 -54.31
N LYS A 159 13.82 46.53 -53.64
CA LYS A 159 12.57 45.83 -53.97
C LYS A 159 11.79 46.51 -55.09
N GLU A 160 11.99 47.81 -55.29
CA GLU A 160 11.35 48.59 -56.37
C GLU A 160 12.13 48.52 -57.69
N GLU A 161 13.43 48.19 -57.65
CA GLU A 161 14.30 48.13 -58.85
C GLU A 161 14.33 46.76 -59.54
N LYS A 162 13.45 45.82 -59.16
CA LYS A 162 13.31 44.53 -59.87
C LYS A 162 12.45 44.75 -61.13
N PRO A 163 13.01 44.72 -62.36
CA PRO A 163 12.23 44.92 -63.57
C PRO A 163 11.19 43.81 -63.73
N LYS A 164 9.97 44.24 -64.04
CA LYS A 164 8.95 43.40 -64.65
C LYS A 164 9.38 43.20 -66.10
N ASP A 165 9.92 42.01 -66.39
CA ASP A 165 9.78 41.22 -67.62
C ASP A 165 10.92 40.19 -67.72
#